data_AF-A0A1A3P1V9-F1
#
_entry.id   AF-A0A1A3P1V9-F1
#
_cell.length_a   1.000
_cell.length_b   1.000
_cell.length_c   1.000
_cell.angle_alpha   90.00
_cell.angle_beta   90.00
_cell.angle_gamma   90.00
#
_symmetry.space_group_name_H-M   'P 1'
#
loop_
_entity.id
_entity.type
_entity.pdbx_description
1 polymer ?
#
loop_
_entity_poly.entity_id
_entity_poly.type
_entity_poly.pdbx_seq_one_letter_code
_entity_poly.pdbx_strand_id
1 'polypeptide(L)'
;MNVDAAAGGAAADRRLVEDAVTTLLGEAPPGWARLHVEFVAEPAEVSAAVTTSDGGPAPLSVPNEVIEALSEYHRQAAFSGSNWRRLVIDCAADGRLSTRTDPGASRGPRRWPRRLLAAITLTCLTAATVVFVVGWRWSPPPRADMIAVPPPSPRQQQVFEVMTRWYDAENRADGAALRKLACARPRAHVEDEITAFEQNGRFDGIAYLEAITGFRDEGAQVWAMIAIRVHPVSERQRQLSDETLKDGGFFFDAYTFVQEDGELKLCDADKAPLH
;
A
#
# COMPACT_ATOMS: atom_id res chain seq x y z
N MET A 1 -26.10 58.82 40.37
CA MET A 1 -25.52 59.46 39.16
C MET A 1 -24.11 58.90 39.01
N ASN A 2 -23.71 58.10 38.02
CA ASN A 2 -24.27 57.76 36.72
C ASN A 2 -24.07 56.27 36.47
N VAL A 3 -25.15 55.48 36.44
CA VAL A 3 -25.11 54.10 35.92
C VAL A 3 -25.20 54.12 34.38
N ASP A 4 -25.52 55.27 33.79
CA ASP A 4 -25.63 55.48 32.33
C ASP A 4 -24.28 55.67 31.63
N ALA A 5 -23.19 55.99 32.35
CA ALA A 5 -21.89 56.26 31.72
C ALA A 5 -21.15 54.99 31.25
N ALA A 6 -21.25 53.89 32.01
CA ALA A 6 -20.62 52.62 31.66
C ALA A 6 -21.39 51.88 30.53
N ALA A 7 -22.73 51.99 30.52
CA ALA A 7 -23.56 51.48 29.43
C ALA A 7 -23.42 52.33 28.14
N GLY A 8 -23.26 53.65 28.30
CA GLY A 8 -22.99 54.57 27.18
C GLY A 8 -21.64 54.35 26.52
N GLY A 9 -20.59 54.01 27.28
CA GLY A 9 -19.26 53.67 26.76
C GLY A 9 -19.28 52.45 25.85
N ALA A 10 -19.79 51.30 26.33
CA ALA A 10 -19.86 50.09 25.52
C ALA A 10 -20.75 50.21 24.26
N ALA A 11 -21.80 51.04 24.33
CA ALA A 11 -22.66 51.33 23.17
C ALA A 11 -21.98 52.29 22.16
N ALA A 12 -21.17 53.25 22.63
CA ALA A 12 -20.38 54.13 21.78
C ALA A 12 -19.21 53.38 21.11
N ASP A 13 -18.51 52.53 21.87
CA ASP A 13 -17.44 51.66 21.39
C ASP A 13 -17.92 50.75 20.25
N ARG A 14 -19.12 50.19 20.40
CA ARG A 14 -19.75 49.33 19.39
C ARG A 14 -20.12 50.11 18.11
N ARG A 15 -20.58 51.36 18.23
CA ARG A 15 -20.93 52.21 17.09
C ARG A 15 -19.72 52.49 16.20
N LEU A 16 -18.54 52.73 16.78
CA LEU A 16 -17.32 52.96 15.99
C LEU A 16 -16.96 51.77 15.09
N VAL A 17 -17.18 50.54 15.57
CA VAL A 17 -16.96 49.32 14.78
C VAL A 17 -18.03 49.16 13.70
N GLU A 18 -19.29 49.41 14.04
CA GLU A 18 -20.43 49.29 13.10
C GLU A 18 -20.35 50.34 11.98
N ASP A 19 -19.95 51.57 12.30
CA ASP A 19 -19.74 52.65 11.33
C ASP A 19 -18.58 52.32 10.38
N ALA A 20 -17.45 51.85 10.92
CA ALA A 20 -16.30 51.40 10.13
C ALA A 20 -16.66 50.28 9.14
N VAL A 21 -17.46 49.30 9.59
CA VAL A 21 -17.94 48.21 8.74
C VAL A 21 -18.91 48.72 7.67
N THR A 22 -19.81 49.64 8.03
CA THR A 22 -20.77 50.25 7.08
C THR A 22 -20.05 50.99 5.97
N THR A 23 -19.00 51.76 6.30
CA THR A 23 -18.18 52.46 5.32
C THR A 23 -17.44 51.48 4.39
N LEU A 24 -16.87 50.39 4.93
CA LEU A 24 -16.21 49.36 4.11
C LEU A 24 -17.18 48.61 3.19
N LEU A 25 -18.41 48.34 3.65
CA LEU A 25 -19.43 47.68 2.85
C LEU A 25 -19.95 48.55 1.70
N GLY A 26 -19.80 49.88 1.78
CA GLY A 26 -20.08 50.78 0.66
C GLY A 26 -19.21 50.52 -0.57
N GLU A 27 -18.00 49.98 -0.37
CA GLU A 27 -17.03 49.63 -1.43
C GLU A 27 -17.10 48.13 -1.82
N ALA A 28 -18.00 47.35 -1.20
CA ALA A 28 -18.06 45.92 -1.44
C ALA A 28 -18.71 45.58 -2.80
N PRO A 29 -18.14 44.65 -3.59
CA PRO A 29 -18.73 44.19 -4.83
C PRO A 29 -20.07 43.48 -4.61
N PRO A 30 -20.99 43.49 -5.60
CA PRO A 30 -22.23 42.73 -5.53
C PRO A 30 -21.95 41.23 -5.31
N GLY A 31 -22.73 40.58 -4.45
CA GLY A 31 -22.60 39.13 -4.21
C GLY A 31 -21.47 38.74 -3.24
N TRP A 32 -20.96 39.67 -2.43
CA TRP A 32 -20.05 39.34 -1.34
C TRP A 32 -20.73 38.44 -0.29
N ALA A 33 -19.96 37.52 0.29
CA ALA A 33 -20.44 36.55 1.28
C ALA A 33 -19.96 36.87 2.70
N ARG A 34 -18.71 37.36 2.83
CA ARG A 34 -18.09 37.71 4.11
C ARG A 34 -17.08 38.84 3.94
N LEU A 35 -17.14 39.84 4.80
CA LEU A 35 -16.10 40.85 5.01
C LEU A 35 -15.18 40.43 6.16
N HIS A 36 -13.88 40.56 5.96
CA HIS A 36 -12.84 40.36 6.95
C HIS A 36 -11.99 41.62 7.06
N VAL A 37 -11.84 42.14 8.28
CA VAL A 37 -11.03 43.34 8.56
C VAL A 37 -10.03 43.01 9.66
N GLU A 38 -8.75 43.32 9.42
CA GLU A 38 -7.71 43.27 10.44
C GLU A 38 -7.23 44.70 10.72
N PHE A 39 -7.29 45.12 11.99
CA PHE A 39 -6.65 46.35 12.45
C PHE A 39 -5.51 46.03 13.41
N VAL A 40 -4.33 46.59 13.16
CA VAL A 40 -3.16 46.56 14.04
C VAL A 40 -2.98 47.95 14.61
N ALA A 41 -2.87 48.07 15.94
CA ALA A 41 -2.82 49.36 16.61
C ALA A 41 -1.48 50.09 16.46
N GLU A 42 -0.37 49.35 16.32
CA GLU A 42 0.99 49.90 16.25
C GLU A 42 1.85 49.12 15.22
N PRO A 43 2.15 49.70 14.04
CA PRO A 43 1.56 50.94 13.51
C PRO A 43 0.06 50.76 13.23
N ALA A 44 -0.70 51.85 13.27
CA ALA A 44 -2.13 51.88 12.93
C ALA A 44 -2.31 51.48 11.46
N GLU A 45 -2.59 50.20 11.22
CA GLU A 45 -2.72 49.61 9.89
C GLU A 45 -4.02 48.82 9.82
N VAL A 46 -4.83 49.09 8.80
CA VAL A 46 -6.08 48.38 8.52
C VAL A 46 -5.97 47.66 7.19
N SER A 47 -6.32 46.38 7.16
CA SER A 47 -6.55 45.63 5.94
C SER A 47 -7.99 45.12 5.90
N ALA A 48 -8.63 45.22 4.74
CA ALA A 48 -9.99 44.74 4.53
C ALA A 48 -10.07 43.90 3.25
N ALA A 49 -10.80 42.80 3.31
CA ALA A 49 -11.08 41.96 2.15
C ALA A 49 -12.46 41.32 2.27
N VAL A 50 -13.14 41.12 1.13
CA VAL A 50 -14.38 40.35 1.06
C VAL A 50 -14.16 39.02 0.35
N THR A 51 -14.95 38.01 0.69
CA THR A 51 -15.07 36.79 -0.11
C THR A 51 -16.18 36.99 -1.11
N THR A 52 -15.88 36.90 -2.41
CA THR A 52 -16.90 36.95 -3.48
C THR A 52 -17.58 35.59 -3.64
N SER A 53 -18.70 35.54 -4.37
CA SER A 53 -19.40 34.30 -4.73
C SER A 53 -18.51 33.27 -5.44
N ASP A 54 -17.44 33.72 -6.09
CA ASP A 54 -16.46 32.87 -6.78
C ASP A 54 -15.40 32.26 -5.83
N GLY A 55 -15.55 32.49 -4.52
CA GLY A 55 -14.75 31.88 -3.44
C GLY A 55 -13.38 32.52 -3.21
N GLY A 56 -13.01 33.54 -3.98
CA GLY A 56 -11.74 34.26 -3.85
C GLY A 56 -11.82 35.45 -2.89
N PRO A 57 -10.76 35.74 -2.10
CA PRO A 57 -10.65 36.98 -1.36
C PRO A 57 -10.36 38.14 -2.33
N ALA A 58 -11.23 39.15 -2.34
CA ALA A 58 -11.04 40.42 -3.05
C ALA A 58 -10.68 41.51 -2.04
N PRO A 59 -9.51 42.18 -2.16
CA PRO A 59 -9.14 43.27 -1.26
C PRO A 59 -10.06 44.47 -1.46
N LEU A 60 -10.39 45.15 -0.36
CA LEU A 60 -11.11 46.43 -0.39
C LEU A 60 -10.13 47.58 -0.14
N SER A 61 -10.40 48.70 -0.81
CA SER A 61 -9.77 49.96 -0.42
C SER A 61 -10.25 50.36 0.96
N VAL A 62 -9.35 50.82 1.83
CA VAL A 62 -9.69 51.24 3.18
C VAL A 62 -9.66 52.77 3.25
N PRO A 63 -10.82 53.43 3.41
CA PRO A 63 -10.87 54.88 3.61
C PRO A 63 -10.21 55.30 4.93
N ASN A 64 -9.64 56.50 4.97
CA ASN A 64 -9.01 57.03 6.19
C ASN A 64 -9.99 57.10 7.39
N GLU A 65 -11.27 57.35 7.12
CA GLU A 65 -12.33 57.37 8.15
C GLU A 65 -12.43 56.05 8.92
N VAL A 66 -12.19 54.92 8.25
CA VAL A 66 -12.17 53.59 8.87
C VAL A 66 -10.95 53.44 9.80
N ILE A 67 -9.79 53.93 9.36
CA ILE A 67 -8.56 53.91 10.16
C ILE A 67 -8.74 54.78 11.41
N GLU A 68 -9.34 55.95 11.26
CA GLU A 68 -9.62 56.87 12.38
C GLU A 68 -10.61 56.26 13.38
N ALA A 69 -11.72 55.68 12.90
CA ALA A 69 -12.73 55.05 13.74
C ALA A 69 -12.16 53.86 14.55
N LEU A 70 -11.36 53.00 13.93
CA LEU A 70 -10.74 51.85 14.60
C LEU A 70 -9.60 52.26 15.54
N SER A 71 -8.88 53.34 15.21
CA SER A 71 -7.86 53.93 16.10
C SER A 71 -8.50 54.57 17.33
N GLU A 72 -9.66 55.23 17.18
CA GLU A 72 -10.43 55.77 18.29
C GLU A 72 -10.98 54.65 19.18
N TYR A 73 -11.52 53.59 18.58
CA TYR A 73 -11.96 52.39 19.31
C TYR A 73 -10.84 51.77 20.15
N HIS A 74 -9.61 51.69 19.59
CA HIS A 74 -8.44 51.24 20.34
C HIS A 74 -8.09 52.16 21.50
N ARG A 75 -8.13 53.48 21.28
CA ARG A 75 -7.84 54.47 22.32
C ARG A 75 -8.82 54.38 23.49
N GLN A 76 -10.11 54.16 23.20
CA GLN A 76 -11.17 53.99 24.20
C GLN A 76 -11.03 52.66 24.96
N ALA A 77 -10.69 51.57 24.25
CA ALA A 77 -10.41 50.29 24.86
C ALA A 77 -9.17 50.35 25.78
N ALA A 78 -8.12 51.07 25.38
CA ALA A 78 -6.92 51.30 26.18
C ALA A 78 -7.22 52.11 27.45
N PHE A 79 -8.04 53.16 27.34
CA PHE A 79 -8.51 53.93 28.49
C PHE A 79 -9.31 53.07 29.49
N SER A 80 -10.02 52.06 28.98
CA SER A 80 -10.80 51.10 29.78
C SER A 80 -9.96 49.92 30.31
N GLY A 81 -8.64 49.95 30.13
CA GLY A 81 -7.70 48.95 30.66
C GLY A 81 -7.43 47.75 29.74
N SER A 82 -7.89 47.76 28.50
CA SER A 82 -7.60 46.73 27.51
C SER A 82 -6.26 46.98 26.82
N ASN A 83 -5.47 45.93 26.60
CA ASN A 83 -4.13 46.02 26.00
C ASN A 83 -3.99 45.20 24.71
N TRP A 84 -5.08 45.04 23.96
CA TRP A 84 -5.03 44.33 22.69
C TRP A 84 -4.21 45.13 21.65
N ARG A 85 -3.52 44.40 20.78
CA ARG A 85 -2.69 44.97 19.70
C ARG A 85 -3.29 44.74 18.32
N ARG A 86 -4.16 43.75 18.19
CA ARG A 86 -4.87 43.44 16.96
C ARG A 86 -6.35 43.25 17.21
N LEU A 87 -7.16 43.84 16.34
CA LEU A 87 -8.61 43.63 16.25
C LEU A 87 -8.90 42.92 14.92
N VAL A 88 -9.73 41.89 14.98
CA VAL A 88 -10.29 41.19 13.83
C VAL A 88 -11.79 41.38 13.84
N ILE A 89 -12.35 41.81 12.71
CA ILE A 89 -13.78 42.01 12.52
C ILE A 89 -14.21 41.13 11.35
N ASP A 90 -15.19 40.28 11.58
CA ASP A 90 -15.85 39.50 10.54
C ASP A 90 -17.31 39.93 10.44
N CYS A 91 -17.77 40.25 9.24
CA CYS A 91 -19.17 40.55 8.95
C CYS A 91 -19.67 39.61 7.86
N ALA A 92 -20.76 38.87 8.14
CA ALA A 92 -21.41 38.02 7.15
C ALA A 92 -22.48 38.80 6.37
N ALA A 93 -22.83 38.32 5.17
CA ALA A 93 -23.85 38.95 4.31
C ALA A 93 -25.24 39.07 4.95
N ASP A 94 -25.53 38.30 6.00
CA ASP A 94 -26.76 38.38 6.80
C ASP A 94 -26.71 39.47 7.89
N GLY A 95 -25.64 40.27 7.94
CA GLY A 95 -25.43 41.36 8.90
C GLY A 95 -24.86 40.90 10.25
N ARG A 96 -24.51 39.62 10.40
CA ARG A 96 -23.87 39.14 11.64
C ARG A 96 -22.44 39.64 11.75
N LEU A 97 -22.21 40.48 12.75
CA LEU A 97 -20.90 41.02 13.10
C LEU A 97 -20.28 40.23 14.26
N SER A 98 -19.01 39.86 14.12
CA SER A 98 -18.20 39.33 15.22
C SER A 98 -16.86 40.05 15.30
N THR A 99 -16.45 40.38 16.52
CA THR A 99 -15.17 41.03 16.80
C THR A 99 -14.31 40.14 17.69
N ARG A 100 -13.00 40.14 17.43
CA ARG A 100 -12.02 39.41 18.23
C ARG A 100 -10.77 40.26 18.42
N THR A 101 -10.40 40.47 19.68
CA THR A 101 -9.17 41.17 20.05
C THR A 101 -8.08 40.17 20.43
N ASP A 102 -6.85 40.42 20.00
CA ASP A 102 -5.66 39.63 20.33
C ASP A 102 -4.62 40.55 21.02
N PRO A 103 -4.02 40.14 22.17
CA PRO A 103 -2.94 40.87 22.85
C PRO A 103 -1.67 41.05 22.01
N GLY A 104 -1.64 40.54 20.77
CA GLY A 104 -0.54 40.71 19.85
C GLY A 104 0.49 39.63 20.05
N ALA A 105 0.15 38.41 19.63
CA ALA A 105 1.18 37.48 19.23
C ALA A 105 1.98 38.13 18.09
N SER A 106 3.26 38.36 18.35
CA SER A 106 4.25 38.81 17.37
C SER A 106 4.06 38.07 16.05
N ARG A 107 3.93 38.83 14.94
CA ARG A 107 4.26 38.34 13.59
C ARG A 107 5.76 38.03 13.55
N GLY A 108 6.22 37.05 14.33
CA GLY A 108 7.41 36.30 14.00
C GLY A 108 7.05 35.38 12.84
N PRO A 109 7.93 35.17 11.85
CA PRO A 109 7.66 34.16 10.84
C PRO A 109 7.40 32.86 11.58
N ARG A 110 6.36 32.11 11.19
CA ARG A 110 5.95 30.77 11.70
C ARG A 110 7.09 29.73 11.61
N ARG A 111 8.25 29.99 12.21
CA ARG A 111 9.44 29.16 12.24
C ARG A 111 9.30 28.09 13.31
N TRP A 112 8.45 28.27 14.31
CA TRP A 112 8.27 27.25 15.36
C TRP A 112 7.54 26.01 14.84
N PRO A 113 6.33 26.10 14.22
CA PRO A 113 5.72 24.92 13.61
C PRO A 113 6.52 24.41 12.41
N ARG A 114 7.24 25.28 11.69
CA ARG A 114 8.08 24.89 10.54
C ARG A 114 9.39 24.21 10.95
N ARG A 115 9.98 24.56 12.10
CA ARG A 115 11.13 23.87 12.71
C ARG A 115 10.69 22.57 13.39
N LEU A 116 9.51 22.55 13.99
CA LEU A 116 8.91 21.32 14.53
C LEU A 116 8.60 20.34 13.40
N LEU A 117 7.95 20.80 12.32
CA LEU A 117 7.75 20.01 11.11
C LEU A 117 9.07 19.60 10.49
N ALA A 118 10.05 20.50 10.35
CA ALA A 118 11.37 20.16 9.83
C ALA A 118 12.06 19.09 10.67
N ALA A 119 12.01 19.21 12.01
CA ALA A 119 12.53 18.22 12.93
C ALA A 119 11.79 16.89 12.80
N ILE A 120 10.46 16.88 12.73
CA ILE A 120 9.65 15.67 12.52
C ILE A 120 9.98 15.03 11.16
N THR A 121 10.06 15.80 10.08
CA THR A 121 10.48 15.27 8.77
C THR A 121 11.90 14.74 8.80
N LEU A 122 12.82 15.40 9.50
CA LEU A 122 14.19 14.92 9.64
C LEU A 122 14.22 13.62 10.44
N THR A 123 13.45 13.51 11.53
CA THR A 123 13.32 12.28 12.32
C THR A 123 12.67 11.16 11.50
N CYS A 124 11.60 11.45 10.76
CA CYS A 124 10.96 10.49 9.86
C CYS A 124 11.90 10.07 8.71
N LEU A 125 12.69 10.98 8.13
CA LEU A 125 13.68 10.67 7.12
C LEU A 125 14.84 9.84 7.70
N THR A 126 15.29 10.13 8.92
CA THR A 126 16.30 9.28 9.58
C THR A 126 15.74 7.91 9.91
N ALA A 127 14.49 7.81 10.37
CA ALA A 127 13.83 6.53 10.63
C ALA A 127 13.62 5.75 9.33
N ALA A 128 13.18 6.41 8.26
CA ALA A 128 13.05 5.81 6.93
C ALA A 128 14.40 5.36 6.39
N THR A 129 15.45 6.17 6.53
CA THR A 129 16.82 5.80 6.14
C THR A 129 17.33 4.63 6.96
N VAL A 130 17.06 4.56 8.26
CA VAL A 130 17.45 3.40 9.10
C VAL A 130 16.66 2.16 8.70
N VAL A 131 15.35 2.26 8.49
CA VAL A 131 14.52 1.14 8.00
C VAL A 131 14.94 0.72 6.59
N PHE A 132 15.38 1.65 5.75
CA PHE A 132 15.91 1.35 4.43
C PHE A 132 17.31 0.71 4.54
N VAL A 133 18.23 1.23 5.34
CA VAL A 133 19.57 0.66 5.49
C VAL A 133 19.54 -0.71 6.18
N VAL A 134 18.67 -0.91 7.17
CA VAL A 134 18.53 -2.17 7.92
C VAL A 134 17.59 -3.15 7.22
N GLY A 135 16.52 -2.66 6.59
CA GLY A 135 15.46 -3.47 5.97
C GLY A 135 15.60 -3.67 4.46
N TRP A 136 16.35 -2.82 3.76
CA TRP A 136 16.75 -3.08 2.37
C TRP A 136 17.83 -4.15 2.41
N ARG A 137 17.38 -5.38 2.25
CA ARG A 137 18.17 -6.61 2.21
C ARG A 137 19.26 -6.51 1.13
N TRP A 138 20.39 -5.88 1.47
CA TRP A 138 21.67 -5.99 0.77
C TRP A 138 22.40 -7.28 1.12
N SER A 139 21.86 -8.08 2.03
CA SER A 139 22.25 -9.47 2.14
C SER A 139 21.54 -10.22 1.01
N PRO A 140 22.26 -10.91 0.10
CA PRO A 140 21.62 -11.93 -0.72
C PRO A 140 20.79 -12.81 0.21
N PRO A 141 19.60 -13.29 -0.21
CA PRO A 141 18.82 -14.22 0.60
C PRO A 141 19.80 -15.27 1.13
N PRO A 142 19.77 -15.61 2.44
CA PRO A 142 20.72 -16.54 3.01
C PRO A 142 20.76 -17.72 2.06
N ARG A 143 21.91 -17.90 1.39
CA ARG A 143 22.04 -19.03 0.47
C ARG A 143 21.76 -20.21 1.37
N ALA A 144 20.71 -20.96 1.07
CA ALA A 144 20.45 -22.20 1.77
C ALA A 144 21.80 -22.91 1.82
N ASP A 145 22.33 -23.13 3.03
CA ASP A 145 23.56 -23.87 3.18
C ASP A 145 23.33 -25.15 2.39
N MET A 146 24.17 -25.39 1.38
CA MET A 146 24.09 -26.60 0.60
C MET A 146 24.44 -27.71 1.56
N ILE A 147 23.40 -28.28 2.19
CA ILE A 147 23.52 -29.53 2.92
C ILE A 147 24.06 -30.49 1.87
N ALA A 148 25.30 -30.94 2.06
CA ALA A 148 25.90 -31.94 1.21
C ALA A 148 25.09 -33.21 1.40
N VAL A 149 24.05 -33.37 0.58
CA VAL A 149 23.27 -34.60 0.52
C VAL A 149 24.25 -35.68 0.05
N PRO A 150 24.29 -36.85 0.73
CA PRO A 150 25.13 -37.95 0.26
C PRO A 150 24.82 -38.22 -1.21
N PRO A 151 25.83 -38.57 -2.02
CA PRO A 151 25.60 -38.86 -3.43
C PRO A 151 24.53 -39.96 -3.55
N PRO A 152 23.60 -39.85 -4.52
CA PRO A 152 22.53 -40.82 -4.68
C PRO A 152 23.13 -42.20 -4.94
N SER A 153 22.54 -43.24 -4.35
CA SER A 153 22.97 -44.61 -4.58
C SER A 153 22.85 -44.98 -6.07
N PRO A 154 23.65 -45.93 -6.59
CA PRO A 154 23.54 -46.37 -7.99
C PRO A 154 22.11 -46.77 -8.37
N ARG A 155 21.37 -47.36 -7.43
CA ARG A 155 19.98 -47.78 -7.67
C ARG A 155 19.01 -46.61 -7.68
N GLN A 156 19.24 -45.60 -6.85
CA GLN A 156 18.49 -44.34 -6.90
C GLN A 156 18.75 -43.58 -8.21
N GLN A 157 19.98 -43.63 -8.75
CA GLN A 157 20.29 -43.08 -10.08
C GLN A 157 19.54 -43.82 -11.19
N GLN A 158 19.48 -45.15 -11.15
CA GLN A 158 18.69 -45.93 -12.10
C GLN A 158 17.19 -45.58 -12.06
N VAL A 159 16.62 -45.43 -10.87
CA VAL A 159 15.23 -44.96 -10.71
C VAL A 159 15.06 -43.58 -11.36
N PHE A 160 15.98 -42.65 -11.08
CA PHE A 160 15.92 -41.31 -11.64
C PHE A 160 15.96 -41.34 -13.18
N GLU A 161 16.82 -42.18 -13.77
CA GLU A 161 16.91 -42.37 -15.22
C GLU A 161 15.65 -43.01 -15.83
N VAL A 162 15.05 -43.99 -15.16
CA VAL A 162 13.78 -44.59 -15.61
C VAL A 162 12.66 -43.55 -15.59
N MET A 163 12.53 -42.79 -14.50
CA MET A 163 11.48 -41.76 -14.39
C MET A 163 11.72 -40.57 -15.32
N THR A 164 12.97 -40.18 -15.56
CA THR A 164 13.28 -39.16 -16.58
C THR A 164 12.79 -39.62 -17.94
N ARG A 165 13.10 -40.87 -18.33
CA ARG A 165 12.63 -41.45 -19.60
C ARG A 165 11.12 -41.60 -19.68
N TRP A 166 10.47 -41.90 -18.55
CA TRP A 166 9.02 -42.01 -18.44
C TRP A 166 8.34 -40.67 -18.75
N TYR A 167 8.68 -39.60 -18.03
CA TYR A 167 8.10 -38.27 -18.29
C TYR A 167 8.48 -37.71 -19.66
N ASP A 168 9.68 -38.01 -20.16
CA ASP A 168 10.07 -37.67 -21.52
C ASP A 168 9.16 -38.35 -22.57
N ALA A 169 8.75 -39.60 -22.32
CA ALA A 169 7.80 -40.32 -23.17
C ALA A 169 6.38 -39.75 -23.05
N GLU A 170 5.92 -39.40 -21.85
CA GLU A 170 4.64 -38.70 -21.64
C GLU A 170 4.59 -37.36 -22.40
N ASN A 171 5.64 -36.55 -22.26
CA ASN A 171 5.75 -35.23 -22.91
C ASN A 171 5.72 -35.33 -24.44
N ARG A 172 6.15 -36.47 -25.00
CA ARG A 172 6.08 -36.78 -26.44
C ARG A 172 4.82 -37.56 -26.84
N ALA A 173 3.95 -37.92 -25.89
CA ALA A 173 2.83 -38.83 -26.07
C ALA A 173 3.21 -40.16 -26.73
N ASP A 174 4.34 -40.73 -26.31
CA ASP A 174 4.89 -41.98 -26.84
C ASP A 174 4.51 -43.16 -25.93
N GLY A 175 3.27 -43.63 -26.07
CA GLY A 175 2.74 -44.77 -25.30
C GLY A 175 3.56 -46.05 -25.48
N ALA A 176 4.15 -46.27 -26.66
CA ALA A 176 5.01 -47.43 -26.90
C ALA A 176 6.33 -47.34 -26.11
N ALA A 177 6.89 -46.14 -25.94
CA ALA A 177 8.04 -45.94 -25.05
C ALA A 177 7.66 -46.14 -23.58
N LEU A 178 6.49 -45.66 -23.13
CA LEU A 178 5.99 -45.92 -21.78
C LEU A 178 5.84 -47.42 -21.52
N ARG A 179 5.24 -48.16 -22.46
CA ARG A 179 5.08 -49.61 -22.39
C ARG A 179 6.41 -50.36 -22.24
N LYS A 180 7.48 -49.88 -22.85
CA LYS A 180 8.84 -50.48 -22.73
C LYS A 180 9.49 -50.21 -21.37
N LEU A 181 9.10 -49.13 -20.69
CA LEU A 181 9.61 -48.76 -19.37
C LEU A 181 8.81 -49.41 -18.25
N ALA A 182 7.55 -49.76 -18.51
CA ALA A 182 6.72 -50.54 -17.61
C ALA A 182 7.15 -52.01 -17.54
N CYS A 183 6.81 -52.66 -16.44
CA CYS A 183 7.05 -54.09 -16.28
C CYS A 183 6.04 -54.94 -17.06
N ALA A 184 6.28 -56.24 -17.18
CA ALA A 184 5.44 -57.13 -17.99
C ALA A 184 3.97 -57.16 -17.57
N ARG A 185 3.67 -56.92 -16.29
CA ARG A 185 2.31 -56.84 -15.73
C ARG A 185 2.19 -55.65 -14.76
N PRO A 186 2.01 -54.42 -15.26
CA PRO A 186 1.85 -53.26 -14.41
C PRO A 186 0.53 -53.32 -13.65
N ARG A 187 0.46 -52.61 -12.53
CA ARG A 187 -0.78 -52.40 -11.77
C ARG A 187 -1.69 -51.40 -12.50
N ALA A 188 -2.94 -51.34 -12.06
CA ALA A 188 -4.00 -50.58 -12.71
C ALA A 188 -3.60 -49.12 -13.00
N HIS A 189 -2.99 -48.39 -12.05
CA HIS A 189 -2.63 -46.99 -12.27
C HIS A 189 -1.62 -46.78 -13.40
N VAL A 190 -0.58 -47.63 -13.47
CA VAL A 190 0.43 -47.56 -14.54
C VAL A 190 -0.16 -48.03 -15.87
N GLU A 191 -1.00 -49.06 -15.88
CA GLU A 191 -1.67 -49.55 -17.10
C GLU A 191 -2.66 -48.51 -17.66
N ASP A 192 -3.45 -47.88 -16.78
CA ASP A 192 -4.42 -46.85 -17.14
C ASP A 192 -3.72 -45.64 -17.74
N GLU A 193 -2.59 -45.23 -17.17
CA GLU A 193 -1.77 -44.12 -17.68
C GLU A 193 -1.22 -44.42 -19.09
N ILE A 194 -0.57 -45.57 -19.28
CA ILE A 194 -0.06 -45.99 -20.59
C ILE A 194 -1.20 -46.00 -21.61
N THR A 195 -2.33 -46.60 -21.25
CA THR A 195 -3.51 -46.70 -22.12
C THR A 195 -4.06 -45.32 -22.47
N ALA A 196 -4.07 -44.39 -21.53
CA ALA A 196 -4.58 -43.05 -21.77
C ALA A 196 -3.69 -42.27 -22.75
N PHE A 197 -2.36 -42.42 -22.68
CA PHE A 197 -1.44 -41.86 -23.68
C PHE A 197 -1.52 -42.56 -25.04
N GLU A 198 -1.71 -43.88 -25.07
CA GLU A 198 -1.90 -44.63 -26.32
C GLU A 198 -3.20 -44.25 -27.06
N GLN A 199 -4.28 -43.95 -26.31
CA GLN A 199 -5.60 -43.65 -26.88
C GLN A 199 -5.83 -42.16 -27.15
N ASN A 200 -5.46 -41.30 -26.20
CA ASN A 200 -5.80 -39.87 -26.23
C ASN A 200 -4.61 -38.98 -26.62
N GLY A 201 -3.40 -39.54 -26.65
CA GLY A 201 -2.18 -38.79 -26.93
C GLY A 201 -1.75 -37.94 -25.74
N ARG A 202 -1.42 -36.67 -26.00
CA ARG A 202 -0.79 -35.79 -25.01
C ARG A 202 -1.81 -35.07 -24.12
N PHE A 203 -1.54 -35.02 -22.82
CA PHE A 203 -2.28 -34.17 -21.86
C PHE A 203 -1.80 -32.71 -21.84
N ASP A 204 -2.62 -31.83 -21.28
CA ASP A 204 -2.47 -30.37 -21.27
C ASP A 204 -1.31 -29.83 -20.40
N GLY A 205 -0.26 -30.62 -20.13
CA GLY A 205 0.89 -30.26 -19.31
C GLY A 205 2.22 -30.76 -19.89
N ILE A 206 3.33 -30.16 -19.45
CA ILE A 206 4.68 -30.70 -19.63
C ILE A 206 5.24 -30.97 -18.24
N ALA A 207 5.52 -32.25 -17.92
CA ALA A 207 6.04 -32.66 -16.64
C ALA A 207 7.57 -32.75 -16.66
N TYR A 208 8.21 -32.26 -15.60
CA TYR A 208 9.66 -32.32 -15.40
C TYR A 208 9.96 -32.96 -14.05
N LEU A 209 10.80 -33.98 -14.05
CA LEU A 209 11.33 -34.59 -12.84
C LEU A 209 12.33 -33.65 -12.17
N GLU A 210 12.09 -33.32 -10.91
CA GLU A 210 12.93 -32.40 -10.15
C GLU A 210 13.82 -33.16 -9.15
N ALA A 211 13.23 -34.12 -8.42
CA ALA A 211 13.96 -34.87 -7.40
C ALA A 211 13.29 -36.20 -7.04
N ILE A 212 14.08 -37.10 -6.45
CA ILE A 212 13.58 -38.20 -5.63
C ILE A 212 13.60 -37.73 -4.17
N THR A 213 12.44 -37.68 -3.53
CA THR A 213 12.26 -37.16 -2.16
C THR A 213 12.05 -38.26 -1.12
N GLY A 214 11.73 -39.47 -1.57
CA GLY A 214 11.73 -40.69 -0.75
C GLY A 214 12.29 -41.86 -1.55
N PHE A 215 13.08 -42.72 -0.91
CA PHE A 215 13.68 -43.87 -1.57
C PHE A 215 13.79 -45.05 -0.60
N ARG A 216 13.38 -46.23 -1.05
CA ARG A 216 13.54 -47.48 -0.33
C ARG A 216 13.89 -48.60 -1.30
N ASP A 217 15.01 -49.26 -1.06
CA ASP A 217 15.44 -50.44 -1.80
C ASP A 217 15.17 -51.69 -0.97
N GLU A 218 14.30 -52.57 -1.47
CA GLU A 218 13.94 -53.86 -0.87
C GLU A 218 14.49 -55.04 -1.69
N GLY A 219 15.55 -54.79 -2.48
CA GLY A 219 16.26 -55.80 -3.25
C GLY A 219 15.61 -56.08 -4.59
N ALA A 220 14.49 -56.81 -4.60
CA ALA A 220 13.74 -57.13 -5.82
C ALA A 220 12.77 -56.02 -6.24
N GLN A 221 12.41 -55.16 -5.29
CA GLN A 221 11.51 -54.04 -5.47
C GLN A 221 12.17 -52.77 -4.97
N VAL A 222 11.88 -51.66 -5.63
CA VAL A 222 12.32 -50.33 -5.21
C VAL A 222 11.10 -49.44 -5.15
N TRP A 223 10.93 -48.74 -4.03
CA TRP A 223 9.92 -47.69 -3.88
C TRP A 223 10.60 -46.33 -3.94
N ALA A 224 10.03 -45.42 -4.70
CA ALA A 224 10.51 -44.04 -4.75
C ALA A 224 9.34 -43.05 -4.79
N MET A 225 9.46 -41.99 -3.99
CA MET A 225 8.61 -40.82 -4.08
C MET A 225 9.35 -39.75 -4.85
N ILE A 226 8.73 -39.21 -5.87
CA ILE A 226 9.32 -38.23 -6.77
C ILE A 226 8.58 -36.90 -6.68
N ALA A 227 9.34 -35.83 -6.87
CA ALA A 227 8.80 -34.49 -7.02
C ALA A 227 8.87 -34.10 -8.49
N ILE A 228 7.74 -33.65 -9.02
CA ILE A 228 7.61 -33.19 -10.41
C ILE A 228 7.08 -31.77 -10.45
N ARG A 229 7.51 -31.03 -11.46
CA ARG A 229 6.96 -29.73 -11.83
C ARG A 229 6.19 -29.87 -13.13
N VAL A 230 4.95 -29.39 -13.14
CA VAL A 230 4.13 -29.37 -14.36
C VAL A 230 4.06 -27.93 -14.88
N HIS A 231 4.46 -27.74 -16.13
CA HIS A 231 4.22 -26.50 -16.86
C HIS A 231 2.88 -26.61 -17.60
N PRO A 232 1.88 -25.78 -17.22
CA PRO A 232 0.56 -25.87 -17.82
C PRO A 232 0.57 -25.40 -19.27
N VAL A 233 -0.13 -26.14 -20.13
CA VAL A 233 -0.34 -25.82 -21.56
C VAL A 233 -1.79 -25.37 -21.81
N SER A 234 -2.74 -25.73 -20.94
CA SER A 234 -4.13 -25.24 -20.98
C SER A 234 -4.53 -24.42 -19.75
N GLU A 235 -5.63 -23.65 -19.89
CA GLU A 235 -6.21 -22.87 -18.78
C GLU A 235 -6.67 -23.75 -17.61
N ARG A 236 -7.22 -24.94 -17.89
CA ARG A 236 -7.61 -25.91 -16.87
C ARG A 236 -6.40 -26.35 -16.03
N GLN A 237 -5.28 -26.66 -16.70
CA GLN A 237 -4.06 -27.07 -16.01
C GLN A 237 -3.40 -25.92 -15.26
N ARG A 238 -3.55 -24.68 -15.77
CA ARG A 238 -3.09 -23.48 -15.09
C ARG A 238 -3.77 -23.29 -13.75
N GLN A 239 -5.09 -23.50 -13.66
CA GLN A 239 -5.82 -23.42 -12.39
C GLN A 239 -5.33 -24.45 -11.37
N LEU A 240 -5.10 -25.70 -11.80
CA LEU A 240 -4.56 -26.75 -10.93
C LEU A 240 -3.13 -26.41 -10.46
N SER A 241 -2.29 -25.92 -11.36
CA SER A 241 -0.92 -25.51 -11.04
C SER A 241 -0.84 -24.27 -10.13
N ASP A 242 -1.77 -23.31 -10.28
CA ASP A 242 -1.86 -22.10 -9.45
C ASP A 242 -2.29 -22.43 -8.01
N GLU A 243 -3.10 -23.46 -7.80
CA GLU A 243 -3.40 -23.97 -6.45
C GLU A 243 -2.15 -24.60 -5.82
N THR A 244 -1.43 -25.44 -6.56
CA THR A 244 -0.21 -26.11 -6.07
C THR A 244 0.97 -25.15 -5.86
N LEU A 245 1.02 -24.03 -6.58
CA LEU A 245 2.03 -22.98 -6.39
C LEU A 245 2.02 -22.38 -4.98
N LYS A 246 0.87 -22.42 -4.28
CA LYS A 246 0.77 -21.99 -2.87
C LYS A 246 1.58 -22.87 -1.92
N ASP A 247 1.76 -24.13 -2.29
CA ASP A 247 2.45 -25.16 -1.49
C ASP A 247 3.85 -25.50 -2.05
N GLY A 248 4.41 -24.63 -2.91
CA GLY A 248 5.76 -24.78 -3.48
C GLY A 248 5.80 -25.20 -4.94
N GLY A 249 4.66 -25.51 -5.55
CA GLY A 249 4.54 -25.77 -7.01
C GLY A 249 5.13 -27.09 -7.47
N PHE A 250 5.18 -28.09 -6.58
CA PHE A 250 5.60 -29.46 -6.90
C PHE A 250 4.43 -30.42 -6.67
N PHE A 251 4.31 -31.41 -7.55
CA PHE A 251 3.46 -32.57 -7.33
C PHE A 251 4.32 -33.74 -6.87
N PHE A 252 3.74 -34.59 -6.02
CA PHE A 252 4.42 -35.73 -5.42
C PHE A 252 3.66 -37.01 -5.69
N ASP A 253 4.35 -37.92 -6.36
CA ASP A 253 3.85 -39.23 -6.73
C ASP A 253 4.84 -40.30 -6.28
N ALA A 254 4.30 -41.45 -5.89
CA ALA A 254 5.07 -42.57 -5.39
C ALA A 254 4.91 -43.75 -6.32
N TYR A 255 6.04 -44.38 -6.63
CA TYR A 255 6.16 -45.41 -7.64
C TYR A 255 6.88 -46.63 -7.09
N THR A 256 6.47 -47.80 -7.57
CA THR A 256 7.15 -49.06 -7.31
C THR A 256 7.78 -49.60 -8.58
N PHE A 257 9.03 -49.99 -8.48
CA PHE A 257 9.83 -50.56 -9.57
C PHE A 257 10.23 -51.98 -9.25
N VAL A 258 10.35 -52.80 -10.29
CA VAL A 258 10.80 -54.19 -10.20
C VAL A 258 11.94 -54.42 -11.17
N GLN A 259 12.88 -55.29 -10.79
CA GLN A 259 13.95 -55.74 -11.67
C GLN A 259 13.43 -56.84 -12.61
N GLU A 260 13.39 -56.58 -13.91
CA GLU A 260 13.04 -57.55 -14.95
C GLU A 260 14.12 -57.57 -16.03
N ASP A 261 14.62 -58.76 -16.39
CA ASP A 261 15.66 -58.94 -17.42
C ASP A 261 16.92 -58.06 -17.25
N GLY A 262 17.28 -57.75 -16.01
CA GLY A 262 18.43 -56.90 -15.70
C GLY A 262 18.18 -55.39 -15.85
N GLU A 263 16.94 -54.98 -16.17
CA GLU A 263 16.51 -53.59 -16.22
C GLU A 263 15.51 -53.28 -15.11
N LEU A 264 15.53 -52.04 -14.62
CA LEU A 264 14.54 -51.57 -13.66
C LEU A 264 13.29 -51.10 -14.44
N LYS A 265 12.13 -51.64 -14.09
CA LYS A 265 10.85 -51.37 -14.75
C LYS A 265 9.83 -50.80 -13.79
N LEU A 266 8.98 -49.90 -14.26
CA LEU A 266 7.90 -49.32 -13.47
C LEU A 266 6.70 -50.28 -13.40
N CYS A 267 6.25 -50.61 -12.19
CA CYS A 267 5.15 -51.57 -12.00
C CYS A 267 3.92 -50.99 -11.31
N ASP A 268 4.07 -50.00 -10.44
CA ASP A 268 2.94 -49.46 -9.68
C ASP A 268 3.12 -47.96 -9.43
N ALA A 269 1.99 -47.28 -9.22
CA ALA A 269 1.92 -45.89 -8.82
C ALA A 269 0.81 -45.75 -7.76
N ASP A 270 1.09 -45.04 -6.66
CA ASP A 270 0.16 -44.92 -5.53
C ASP A 270 -1.08 -44.06 -5.86
N LYS A 271 -1.03 -43.27 -6.92
CA LYS A 271 -2.11 -42.38 -7.37
C LYS A 271 -2.37 -42.56 -8.85
N ALA A 272 -3.61 -42.28 -9.24
CA ALA A 272 -3.98 -42.09 -10.63
C ALA A 272 -3.26 -40.85 -11.19
N PRO A 273 -2.94 -40.84 -12.49
CA PRO A 273 -2.13 -39.80 -13.10
C PRO A 273 -2.78 -38.42 -13.01
N LEU A 274 -1.93 -37.39 -12.91
CA LEU A 274 -2.33 -35.99 -12.85
C LEU A 274 -2.81 -35.54 -14.24
N HIS A 275 -4.10 -35.67 -14.50
CA HIS A 275 -4.75 -35.23 -15.75
C HIS A 275 -5.91 -34.25 -15.51
#